data_AF-A0A7I7Q6J3-F1
#
_entry.id   AF-A0A7I7Q6J3-F1
#
_cell.length_a   1.000
_cell.length_b   1.000
_cell.length_c   1.000
_cell.angle_alpha   90.00
_cell.angle_beta   90.00
_cell.angle_gamma   90.00
#
_symmetry.space_group_name_H-M   'P 1'
#
loop_
_entity.id
_entity.type
_entity.pdbx_description
1 polymer ?
#
loop_
_entity_poly.entity_id
_entity_poly.type
_entity_poly.pdbx_seq_one_letter_code
_entity_poly.pdbx_strand_id
1 'polypeptide(L)'
;MQGSDHEILSLVAQVTETNPEHLANDEFASSILPTLQSVRTIAADTRPPEIKLSCPIHAFVADDDIIVAEENMTAWAERTTREFSIRVFPGDHFYLNVNLPELVKDIEEVVLDSPGES
;
A
#
# COMPACT_ATOMS: atom_id res chain seq x y z
N MET A 1 7.87 7.27 1.49
CA MET A 1 7.90 8.19 0.33
C MET A 1 8.61 9.49 0.73
N GLN A 2 9.83 9.74 0.25
CA GLN A 2 10.62 10.95 0.53
C GLN A 2 10.70 11.82 -0.74
N GLY A 3 11.04 13.11 -0.62
CA GLY A 3 11.26 14.03 -1.76
C GLY A 3 10.55 15.38 -1.64
N SER A 4 10.81 16.30 -2.55
CA SER A 4 10.06 17.55 -2.79
C SER A 4 8.62 17.29 -3.27
N ASP A 5 7.78 18.32 -3.28
CA ASP A 5 6.41 18.24 -3.82
C ASP A 5 6.42 17.87 -5.31
N HIS A 6 7.40 18.39 -6.07
CA HIS A 6 7.56 18.05 -7.49
C HIS A 6 7.83 16.55 -7.68
N GLU A 7 8.69 15.95 -6.85
CA GLU A 7 8.99 14.52 -6.94
C GLU A 7 7.76 13.65 -6.64
N ILE A 8 6.86 14.08 -5.73
CA ILE A 8 5.58 13.38 -5.54
C ILE A 8 4.74 13.44 -6.80
N LEU A 9 4.55 14.65 -7.35
CA LEU A 9 3.68 14.85 -8.50
C LEU A 9 4.19 14.05 -9.70
N SER A 10 5.50 13.97 -9.88
CA SER A 10 6.14 13.14 -10.89
C SER A 10 5.89 11.65 -10.66
N LEU A 11 5.99 11.16 -9.42
CA LEU A 11 5.67 9.76 -9.09
C LEU A 11 4.19 9.45 -9.32
N VAL A 12 3.29 10.35 -8.91
CA VAL A 12 1.84 10.20 -9.16
C VAL A 12 1.55 10.18 -10.65
N ALA A 13 2.17 11.07 -11.44
CA ALA A 13 2.04 11.08 -12.91
C ALA A 13 2.44 9.72 -13.51
N GLN A 14 3.58 9.19 -13.07
CA GLN A 14 4.11 7.92 -13.54
C GLN A 14 3.16 6.76 -13.23
N VAL A 15 2.72 6.66 -11.98
CA VAL A 15 1.92 5.52 -11.51
C VAL A 15 0.49 5.57 -12.04
N THR A 16 -0.06 6.76 -12.25
CA THR A 16 -1.41 6.94 -12.84
C THR A 16 -1.40 7.03 -14.37
N GLU A 17 -0.23 6.89 -15.00
CA GLU A 17 -0.03 7.14 -16.44
C GLU A 17 -0.60 8.49 -16.91
N THR A 18 -0.60 9.49 -16.03
CA THR A 18 -1.13 10.82 -16.31
C THR A 18 -0.04 11.74 -16.83
N ASN A 19 -0.39 12.68 -17.73
CA ASN A 19 0.54 13.72 -18.17
C ASN A 19 1.01 14.58 -16.98
N PRO A 20 2.32 14.66 -16.68
CA PRO A 20 2.85 15.49 -15.59
C PRO A 20 2.43 16.96 -15.68
N GLU A 21 2.23 17.50 -16.89
CA GLU A 21 1.80 18.89 -17.08
C GLU A 21 0.39 19.15 -16.52
N HIS A 22 -0.48 18.14 -16.51
CA HIS A 22 -1.80 18.26 -15.90
C HIS A 22 -1.72 18.30 -14.38
N LEU A 23 -0.79 17.55 -13.80
CA LEU A 23 -0.56 17.53 -12.34
C LEU A 23 0.24 18.75 -11.85
N ALA A 24 1.02 19.38 -12.73
CA ALA A 24 1.81 20.57 -12.46
C ALA A 24 1.03 21.90 -12.60
N ASN A 25 -0.26 21.85 -12.99
CA ASN A 25 -1.13 23.02 -12.92
C ASN A 25 -1.29 23.48 -11.46
N ASP A 26 -0.92 24.73 -11.16
CA ASP A 26 -0.90 25.29 -9.81
C ASP A 26 -2.22 25.09 -9.03
N GLU A 27 -3.37 25.23 -9.69
CA GLU A 27 -4.69 25.03 -9.06
C GLU A 27 -4.90 23.56 -8.67
N PHE A 28 -4.57 22.65 -9.59
CA PHE A 28 -4.70 21.23 -9.35
C PHE A 28 -3.69 20.74 -8.31
N ALA A 29 -2.42 21.09 -8.45
CA ALA A 29 -1.36 20.77 -7.49
C ALA A 29 -1.72 21.24 -6.08
N SER A 30 -2.19 22.50 -5.94
CA SER A 30 -2.62 23.05 -4.64
C SER A 30 -3.79 22.27 -4.02
N SER A 31 -4.62 21.63 -4.84
CA SER A 31 -5.74 20.81 -4.35
C SER A 31 -5.33 19.43 -3.86
N ILE A 32 -4.31 18.80 -4.47
CA ILE A 32 -3.91 17.41 -4.16
C ILE A 32 -2.72 17.31 -3.20
N LEU A 33 -1.83 18.30 -3.19
CA LEU A 33 -0.61 18.28 -2.38
C LEU A 33 -0.88 18.13 -0.87
N PRO A 34 -1.90 18.79 -0.26
CA PRO A 34 -2.21 18.57 1.16
C PRO A 34 -2.53 17.11 1.50
N THR A 35 -3.26 16.42 0.61
CA THR A 35 -3.58 15.00 0.76
C THR A 35 -2.31 14.15 0.66
N LEU A 36 -1.47 14.41 -0.33
CA LEU A 36 -0.22 13.67 -0.54
C LEU A 36 0.79 13.88 0.60
N GLN A 37 0.86 15.10 1.16
CA GLN A 37 1.66 15.40 2.35
C GLN A 37 1.12 14.68 3.58
N SER A 38 -0.20 14.55 3.72
CA SER A 38 -0.83 13.76 4.80
C SER A 38 -0.47 12.28 4.68
N VAL A 39 -0.55 11.71 3.48
CA VAL A 39 -0.13 10.32 3.21
C VAL A 39 1.33 10.10 3.59
N ARG A 40 2.23 11.03 3.24
CA ARG A 40 3.64 10.97 3.64
C ARG A 40 3.83 10.98 5.15
N THR A 41 3.09 11.85 5.83
CA THR A 41 3.18 11.99 7.28
C THR A 41 2.77 10.68 7.96
N ILE A 42 1.69 10.05 7.49
CA ILE A 42 1.23 8.76 7.98
C ILE A 42 2.24 7.65 7.66
N ALA A 43 2.77 7.62 6.44
CA ALA A 43 3.74 6.61 6.01
C ALA A 43 5.11 6.73 6.72
N ALA A 44 5.43 7.91 7.27
CA ALA A 44 6.63 8.16 8.06
C ALA A 44 6.42 7.86 9.56
N ASP A 45 5.18 7.62 10.00
CA ASP A 45 4.91 7.28 11.39
C ASP A 45 5.46 5.88 11.70
N THR A 46 6.25 5.78 12.75
CA THR A 46 6.86 4.51 13.18
C THR A 46 6.37 4.17 14.57
N ARG A 47 5.81 2.96 14.71
CA ARG A 47 5.52 2.39 16.04
C ARG A 47 6.71 1.61 16.57
N PRO A 48 6.98 1.67 17.89
CA PRO A 48 8.01 0.84 18.51
C PRO A 48 7.83 -0.65 18.15
N PRO A 49 8.92 -1.41 17.95
CA PRO A 49 8.87 -2.80 17.47
C PRO A 49 8.20 -3.77 18.44
N GLU A 50 8.11 -3.42 19.73
CA GLU A 50 7.41 -4.17 20.76
C GLU A 50 5.88 -4.15 20.64
N ILE A 51 5.33 -3.20 19.88
CA ILE A 51 3.89 -3.11 19.65
C ILE A 51 3.52 -4.04 18.49
N LYS A 52 2.88 -5.17 18.83
CA LYS A 52 2.47 -6.23 17.90
C LYS A 52 0.98 -6.54 18.03
N LEU A 53 0.37 -6.92 16.90
CA LEU A 53 -1.00 -7.38 16.83
C LEU A 53 -1.14 -8.82 17.35
N SER A 54 -2.31 -9.14 17.89
CA SER A 54 -2.69 -10.49 18.35
C SER A 54 -3.51 -11.27 17.31
N CYS A 55 -3.70 -10.71 16.11
CA CYS A 55 -4.39 -11.30 14.98
C CYS A 55 -3.42 -11.61 13.82
N PRO A 56 -3.78 -12.55 12.92
CA PRO A 56 -3.02 -12.79 11.69
C PRO A 56 -2.89 -11.54 10.82
N ILE A 57 -1.82 -11.45 10.04
CA ILE A 57 -1.63 -10.41 9.01
C ILE A 57 -1.47 -11.11 7.66
N HIS A 58 -2.32 -10.75 6.70
CA HIS A 58 -2.25 -11.22 5.32
C HIS A 58 -1.92 -10.02 4.43
N ALA A 59 -0.72 -10.03 3.86
CA ALA A 59 -0.19 -8.97 3.01
C ALA A 59 -0.39 -9.30 1.52
N PHE A 60 -0.70 -8.26 0.73
CA PHE A 60 -0.85 -8.36 -0.71
C PHE A 60 -0.01 -7.26 -1.37
N VAL A 61 0.78 -7.62 -2.38
CA VAL A 61 1.68 -6.70 -3.10
C VAL A 61 1.75 -7.08 -4.56
N ALA A 62 2.16 -6.16 -5.43
CA ALA A 62 2.44 -6.48 -6.82
C ALA A 62 3.94 -6.67 -7.07
N ASP A 63 4.30 -7.45 -8.09
CA ASP A 63 5.69 -7.70 -8.47
C ASP A 63 6.38 -6.51 -9.15
N ASP A 64 5.61 -5.64 -9.83
CA ASP A 64 6.09 -4.41 -10.47
C ASP A 64 5.63 -3.13 -9.73
N ASP A 65 5.32 -3.20 -8.42
CA ASP A 65 4.97 -2.01 -7.61
C ASP A 65 6.20 -1.13 -7.31
N ILE A 66 6.31 -0.02 -8.03
CA ILE A 66 7.40 0.95 -7.85
C ILE A 66 7.27 1.85 -6.61
N ILE A 67 6.11 1.86 -5.94
CA ILE A 67 5.87 2.61 -4.70
C ILE A 67 6.22 1.75 -3.49
N VAL A 68 5.90 0.45 -3.52
CA VAL A 68 6.04 -0.47 -2.39
C VAL A 68 6.84 -1.70 -2.79
N ALA A 69 8.09 -1.76 -2.34
CA ALA A 69 8.92 -2.96 -2.48
C ALA A 69 8.39 -4.14 -1.63
N GLU A 70 8.54 -5.37 -2.13
CA GLU A 70 8.12 -6.61 -1.44
C GLU A 70 8.75 -6.74 -0.04
N GLU A 71 10.00 -6.30 0.15
CA GLU A 71 10.68 -6.35 1.44
C GLU A 71 9.97 -5.50 2.51
N ASN A 72 9.39 -4.36 2.09
CA ASN A 72 8.61 -3.52 3.00
C ASN A 72 7.33 -4.24 3.46
N MET A 73 6.75 -5.08 2.59
CA MET A 73 5.57 -5.88 2.92
C MET A 73 5.94 -7.07 3.79
N THR A 74 7.08 -7.71 3.52
CA THR A 74 7.60 -8.81 4.34
C THR A 74 7.89 -8.38 5.79
N ALA A 75 8.32 -7.14 6.01
CA ALA A 75 8.57 -6.60 7.35
C ALA A 75 7.31 -6.59 8.26
N TRP A 76 6.10 -6.70 7.69
CA TRP A 76 4.88 -6.83 8.48
C TRP A 76 4.80 -8.14 9.28
N ALA A 77 5.58 -9.17 8.93
CA ALA A 77 5.72 -10.37 9.74
C ALA A 77 6.17 -10.06 11.17
N GLU A 78 6.98 -9.03 11.36
CA GLU A 78 7.49 -8.62 12.67
C GLU A 78 6.42 -7.92 13.53
N ARG A 79 5.31 -7.50 12.92
CA ARG A 79 4.23 -6.70 13.54
C ARG A 79 3.08 -7.53 14.10
N THR A 80 3.13 -8.84 14.01
CA THR A 80 2.15 -9.75 14.63
C THR A 80 2.82 -10.80 15.50
N THR A 81 2.04 -11.35 16.43
CA THR A 81 2.36 -12.54 17.22
C THR A 81 1.69 -13.81 16.68
N ARG A 82 0.88 -13.67 15.61
CA ARG A 82 0.17 -14.75 14.93
C ARG A 82 0.78 -15.00 13.55
N GLU A 83 0.06 -15.74 12.72
CA GLU A 83 0.44 -16.05 11.35
C GLU A 83 0.62 -14.78 10.50
N PHE A 84 1.65 -14.80 9.67
CA PHE A 84 1.84 -13.84 8.60
C PHE A 84 1.88 -14.60 7.27
N SER A 85 1.20 -14.06 6.27
CA SER A 85 1.33 -14.52 4.89
C SER A 85 1.47 -13.33 3.96
N ILE A 86 2.11 -13.55 2.82
CA ILE A 86 2.21 -12.58 1.75
C ILE A 86 1.84 -13.26 0.43
N ARG A 87 1.06 -12.56 -0.39
CA ARG A 87 0.74 -12.96 -1.76
C ARG A 87 1.16 -11.87 -2.72
N VAL A 88 1.91 -12.26 -3.74
CA VAL A 88 2.37 -11.38 -4.81
C VAL A 88 1.45 -11.54 -6.03
N PHE A 89 0.97 -10.44 -6.57
CA PHE A 89 0.16 -10.38 -7.79
C PHE A 89 0.98 -9.81 -8.95
N PRO A 90 0.70 -10.23 -10.19
CA PRO A 90 1.26 -9.56 -11.35
C PRO A 90 0.66 -8.15 -11.50
N GLY A 91 1.51 -7.14 -11.70
CA GLY A 91 1.10 -5.79 -12.08
C GLY A 91 1.79 -4.68 -11.29
N ASP A 92 1.25 -3.46 -11.44
CA ASP A 92 1.76 -2.26 -10.79
C ASP A 92 1.08 -1.99 -9.44
N HIS A 93 1.29 -0.79 -8.87
CA HIS A 93 0.66 -0.35 -7.64
C HIS A 93 -0.89 -0.45 -7.61
N PHE A 94 -1.52 -0.40 -8.78
CA PHE A 94 -2.96 -0.53 -8.97
C PHE A 94 -3.40 -1.95 -9.36
N TYR A 95 -2.59 -2.98 -9.08
CA TYR A 95 -2.89 -4.40 -9.33
C TYR A 95 -4.30 -4.84 -8.88
N LEU A 96 -4.86 -4.20 -7.86
CA LEU A 96 -6.22 -4.43 -7.38
C LEU A 96 -7.28 -4.23 -8.47
N ASN A 97 -7.09 -3.30 -9.40
CA ASN A 97 -8.08 -3.01 -10.45
C ASN A 97 -8.32 -4.20 -11.39
N VAL A 98 -7.32 -5.06 -11.55
CA VAL A 98 -7.38 -6.23 -12.44
C VAL A 98 -7.61 -7.52 -11.64
N ASN A 99 -7.03 -7.61 -10.44
CA ASN A 99 -7.00 -8.84 -9.64
C ASN A 99 -8.08 -8.90 -8.56
N LEU A 100 -9.01 -7.92 -8.50
CA LEU A 100 -10.01 -7.82 -7.43
C LEU A 100 -10.78 -9.13 -7.14
N PRO A 101 -11.30 -9.86 -8.14
CA PRO A 101 -12.06 -11.09 -7.86
C PRO A 101 -11.21 -12.18 -7.20
N GLU A 102 -9.94 -12.29 -7.59
CA GLU A 102 -9.03 -13.28 -7.04
C GLU A 102 -8.60 -12.91 -5.61
N LEU A 103 -8.27 -11.64 -5.37
CA LEU A 103 -7.94 -11.18 -4.03
C LEU A 103 -9.12 -11.28 -3.06
N VAL A 104 -10.34 -10.97 -3.51
CA VAL A 104 -11.55 -11.15 -2.69
C VAL A 104 -11.72 -12.60 -2.29
N LYS A 105 -11.48 -13.54 -3.21
CA LYS A 105 -11.54 -14.96 -2.90
C LYS A 105 -10.54 -15.35 -1.81
N ASP A 106 -9.31 -14.83 -1.85
CA ASP A 106 -8.32 -15.10 -0.79
C ASP A 106 -8.77 -14.57 0.58
N ILE A 107 -9.35 -13.37 0.60
CA ILE A 107 -9.89 -12.79 1.83
C ILE A 107 -11.04 -13.64 2.36
N GLU A 108 -11.95 -14.08 1.48
CA GLU A 108 -13.06 -14.94 1.85
C GLU A 108 -12.56 -16.27 2.45
N GLU A 109 -11.56 -16.91 1.84
CA GLU A 109 -10.97 -18.14 2.37
C GLU A 109 -10.41 -17.93 3.78
N VAL A 110 -9.64 -16.86 4.00
CA VAL A 110 -9.06 -16.53 5.32
C VAL A 110 -10.13 -16.24 6.38
N VAL A 111 -11.16 -15.47 6.02
CA VAL A 111 -12.19 -15.04 6.97
C VAL A 111 -13.16 -16.18 7.29
N LEU A 112 -13.47 -17.04 6.32
CA LEU A 112 -14.41 -18.15 6.51
C LEU A 112 -13.78 -19.36 7.22
N ASP A 113 -12.47 -19.60 7.04
CA ASP A 113 -11.74 -20.66 7.74
C ASP A 113 -11.30 -20.25 9.16
N SER A 114 -11.40 -18.97 9.52
CA SER A 114 -11.15 -18.51 10.89
C SER A 114 -12.28 -19.01 11.81
N PRO A 115 -12.04 -19.98 12.73
CA PRO A 115 -13.06 -20.36 13.69
C PRO A 115 -13.35 -19.12 14.54
N GLY A 116 -14.60 -18.64 14.48
CA GLY A 116 -15.02 -17.44 15.20
C GLY A 116 -14.52 -17.48 16.63
N GLU A 117 -13.76 -16.45 17.02
CA GLU A 117 -13.28 -16.29 18.40
C GLU A 117 -14.51 -16.35 19.33
N SER A 118 -14.57 -17.42 20.13
CA SER A 118 -15.55 -17.59 21.21
C SER A 118 -15.07 -16.92 22.49
#